data_AF-A0A4P7DMN9-F1
#
_entry.id   AF-A0A4P7DMN9-F1
#
_cell.length_a   1.000
_cell.length_b   1.000
_cell.length_c   1.000
_cell.angle_alpha   90.00
_cell.angle_beta   90.00
_cell.angle_gamma   90.00
#
_symmetry.space_group_name_H-M   'P 1'
#
loop_
_entity.id
_entity.type
_entity.pdbx_description
1 polymer ?
#
loop_
_entity_poly.entity_id
_entity_poly.type
_entity_poly.pdbx_seq_one_letter_code
_entity_poly.pdbx_strand_id
1 'polypeptide(L)' 'MDKSTVKQLRNLEEDYLARLEKYEEQQEVQGDRNSYSRTDTDVVFMRMKVDHMKNGQLKPAYNTQISTEN' A
#
# COMPACT_ATOMS: atom_id res chain seq x y z
N MET A 1 -12.52 -37.71 -11.66
CA MET A 1 -12.21 -36.64 -10.69
C MET A 1 -13.41 -36.50 -9.77
N ASP A 2 -13.21 -36.54 -8.45
CA ASP A 2 -14.29 -36.29 -7.51
C ASP A 2 -14.75 -34.81 -7.63
N LYS A 3 -16.06 -34.54 -7.46
CA LYS A 3 -16.63 -33.19 -7.58
C LYS A 3 -15.98 -32.22 -6.59
N SER A 4 -15.59 -32.73 -5.41
CA SER A 4 -14.85 -31.96 -4.42
C SER A 4 -13.49 -31.49 -4.98
N THR A 5 -12.75 -32.40 -5.60
CA THR A 5 -11.42 -32.11 -6.18
C THR A 5 -11.50 -31.07 -7.29
N VAL A 6 -12.49 -31.16 -8.17
CA VAL A 6 -12.71 -30.17 -9.24
C VAL A 6 -12.99 -28.78 -8.67
N LYS A 7 -13.79 -28.70 -7.60
CA LYS A 7 -14.09 -27.43 -6.92
C LYS A 7 -12.85 -26.83 -6.25
N GLN A 8 -12.00 -27.65 -5.64
CA GLN A 8 -10.75 -27.21 -5.02
C GLN A 8 -9.76 -26.69 -6.06
N LEU A 9 -9.62 -27.37 -7.20
CA LEU A 9 -8.77 -26.92 -8.31
C LEU A 9 -9.22 -25.57 -8.85
N ARG A 10 -10.54 -25.38 -9.02
CA ARG A 10 -11.10 -24.11 -9.46
C ARG A 10 -10.80 -22.96 -8.48
N ASN A 11 -10.94 -23.19 -7.18
CA ASN A 11 -10.62 -22.18 -6.16
C ASN A 11 -9.11 -21.86 -6.13
N LEU A 12 -8.25 -22.86 -6.39
CA LEU A 12 -6.81 -22.66 -6.52
C LEU A 12 -6.49 -21.73 -7.69
N GLU A 13 -7.04 -22.04 -8.86
CA GLU A 13 -6.77 -21.28 -10.09
C GLU A 13 -7.36 -19.86 -10.04
N GLU A 14 -8.62 -19.72 -9.62
CA GLU A 14 -9.33 -18.44 -9.71
C GLU A 14 -9.00 -17.47 -8.54
N ASP A 15 -8.67 -17.99 -7.35
CA ASP A 15 -8.62 -17.16 -6.13
C ASP A 15 -7.24 -17.22 -5.45
N TYR A 16 -6.67 -18.40 -5.22
CA TYR A 16 -5.39 -18.51 -4.50
C TYR A 16 -4.19 -18.02 -5.31
N LEU A 17 -4.14 -18.31 -6.62
CA LEU A 17 -3.05 -17.81 -7.48
C LEU A 17 -3.03 -16.29 -7.55
N ALA A 18 -4.18 -15.65 -7.79
CA ALA A 18 -4.29 -14.20 -7.85
C ALA A 18 -3.91 -13.52 -6.52
N ARG A 19 -4.26 -14.15 -5.38
CA ARG A 19 -3.82 -13.67 -4.06
C ARG A 19 -2.33 -13.81 -3.85
N LEU A 20 -1.72 -14.90 -4.34
CA LEU A 20 -0.29 -15.13 -4.20
C LEU A 20 0.51 -14.07 -4.95
N GLU A 21 0.16 -13.80 -6.20
CA GLU A 21 0.77 -12.73 -7.01
C GLU A 21 0.68 -11.37 -6.30
N LYS A 22 -0.50 -11.04 -5.77
CA LYS A 22 -0.69 -9.82 -4.97
C LYS A 22 0.21 -9.79 -3.72
N TYR A 23 0.39 -10.91 -3.02
CA TYR A 23 1.24 -10.95 -1.83
C TYR A 23 2.73 -10.79 -2.18
N GLU A 24 3.16 -11.29 -3.33
CA GLU A 24 4.53 -11.09 -3.83
C GLU A 24 4.80 -9.61 -4.10
N GLU A 25 3.90 -8.92 -4.81
CA GLU A 25 3.99 -7.47 -5.03
C GLU A 25 4.03 -6.70 -3.70
N GLN A 26 3.16 -7.06 -2.74
CA GLN A 26 3.10 -6.41 -1.44
C GLN A 26 4.38 -6.62 -0.62
N GLN A 27 5.01 -7.79 -0.71
CA GLN A 27 6.30 -8.04 -0.07
C GLN A 27 7.42 -7.20 -0.69
N GLU A 28 7.44 -7.04 -2.02
CA GLU A 28 8.41 -6.18 -2.69
C GLU A 28 8.25 -4.72 -2.26
N VAL A 29 7.00 -4.22 -2.19
CA VAL A 29 6.68 -2.87 -1.71
C VAL A 29 7.11 -2.68 -0.24
N GLN A 30 6.89 -3.68 0.60
CA GLN A 30 7.24 -3.65 2.01
C GLN A 30 8.76 -3.68 2.25
N GLY A 31 9.49 -4.56 1.55
CA GLY A 31 10.92 -4.79 1.75
C GLY A 31 11.25 -5.02 3.24
N ASP A 32 12.33 -4.40 3.72
CA ASP A 32 12.78 -4.51 5.13
C ASP A 32 11.97 -3.64 6.11
N ARG A 33 10.87 -3.01 5.68
CA ARG A 33 10.14 -2.04 6.50
C ARG A 33 9.11 -2.74 7.39
N ASN A 34 9.15 -2.39 8.68
CA ASN A 34 8.20 -2.90 9.68
C ASN A 34 6.80 -2.25 9.61
N SER A 35 6.54 -1.33 8.68
CA SER A 35 5.23 -0.66 8.58
C SER A 35 4.94 -0.17 7.16
N TYR A 36 3.75 -0.50 6.67
CA TYR A 36 3.24 -0.12 5.35
C TYR A 36 2.96 1.38 5.21
N SER A 37 2.82 2.13 6.31
CA SER A 37 2.70 3.60 6.24
C SER A 37 4.00 4.28 5.80
N ARG A 38 5.12 3.55 5.80
CA ARG A 38 6.43 4.02 5.32
C ARG A 38 6.72 3.63 3.88
N THR A 39 5.83 2.86 3.25
CA THR A 39 5.96 2.40 1.85
C THR A 39 5.11 3.24 0.90
N ASP A 40 4.56 4.34 1.40
CA ASP A 40 3.59 5.16 0.69
C ASP A 40 4.26 5.90 -0.47
N THR A 41 4.00 5.40 -1.68
CA THR A 41 4.60 5.86 -2.93
C THR A 41 4.20 7.29 -3.29
N ASP A 42 3.08 7.77 -2.76
CA ASP A 42 2.50 9.08 -3.07
C ASP A 42 2.98 10.18 -2.11
N VAL A 43 3.82 9.85 -1.12
CA VAL A 43 4.41 10.84 -0.20
C VAL A 43 5.39 11.75 -0.94
N VAL A 44 5.10 13.05 -0.95
CA VAL A 44 5.97 14.08 -1.50
C VAL A 44 6.61 14.88 -0.34
N PHE A 45 7.90 15.19 -0.45
CA PHE A 45 8.56 16.10 0.49
C PHE A 45 8.07 17.52 0.27
N MET A 46 7.41 18.12 1.27
CA MET A 46 6.86 19.47 1.16
C MET A 46 7.49 20.41 2.18
N ARG A 47 7.56 21.68 1.81
CA ARG A 47 7.98 22.75 2.72
C ARG A 47 6.80 23.13 3.61
N MET A 48 6.69 22.45 4.75
CA MET A 48 5.68 22.77 5.75
C MET A 48 5.96 24.13 6.40
N LYS A 49 4.92 24.77 6.97
CA LYS A 49 5.10 26.01 7.74
C LYS A 49 6.16 25.79 8.81
N VAL A 50 7.00 26.79 8.98
CA VAL A 50 8.16 26.77 9.86
C VAL A 50 7.70 26.48 11.28
N ASP A 51 8.09 25.33 11.81
CA ASP A 51 7.96 25.03 13.23
C ASP A 51 8.75 26.07 14.04
N HIS A 52 8.36 26.33 15.29
CA HIS A 52 8.98 27.33 16.17
C HIS A 52 10.51 27.16 16.30
N MET A 53 11.03 25.97 15.97
CA MET A 53 12.45 25.65 15.93
C MET A 53 13.21 26.23 14.70
N LYS A 54 12.53 26.76 13.67
CA LYS A 54 13.17 27.37 12.48
C LYS A 54 14.09 26.46 11.65
N ASN A 55 13.92 25.14 11.73
CA ASN A 55 14.88 24.18 11.16
C ASN A 55 14.85 24.04 9.62
N GLY A 56 13.92 24.68 8.91
CA GLY A 56 13.87 24.72 7.43
C GLY A 56 13.75 23.38 6.70
N GLN A 57 13.68 22.26 7.43
CA GLN A 57 13.72 20.91 6.89
C GLN A 57 12.39 20.56 6.21
N LEU A 58 12.47 19.95 5.03
CA LEU A 58 11.32 19.37 4.33
C LEU A 58 10.81 18.16 5.13
N LYS A 59 9.50 18.10 5.33
CA LYS A 59 8.85 16.98 6.01
C LYS A 59 8.03 16.18 4.98
N PRO A 60 7.96 14.85 5.10
CA PRO A 60 7.05 14.06 4.29
C PRO A 60 5.61 14.51 4.58
N ALA A 61 4.83 14.75 3.53
CA ALA A 61 3.45 15.22 3.63
C ALA A 61 2.58 14.62 2.52
N TYR A 62 1.27 14.66 2.76
CA TYR A 62 0.25 14.16 1.84
C TYR A 62 -0.47 15.33 1.17
N ASN A 63 -0.67 15.25 -0.15
CA ASN A 63 -1.54 16.16 -0.88
C ASN A 63 -2.99 15.66 -0.81
N THR A 64 -3.65 15.78 0.34
CA THR A 64 -5.04 15.35 0.49
C THR A 64 -5.99 16.33 -0.22
N GLN A 65 -6.53 15.96 -1.38
CA GLN A 65 -7.58 16.73 -2.06
C GLN A 65 -8.95 16.26 -1.56
N ILE A 66 -9.56 17.04 -0.66
CA ILE A 66 -10.89 16.73 -0.11
C ILE A 66 -11.94 17.46 -0.95
N SER A 67 -12.86 16.72 -1.56
CA SER A 67 -14.07 17.26 -2.17
C SER A 67 -15.25 16.99 -1.24
N THR A 68 -15.98 18.03 -0.85
CA THR A 68 -17.21 17.90 -0.04
C THR A 68 -18.39 18.37 -0.87
N GLU A 69 -19.41 17.52 -0.97
CA GLU A 69 -20.73 17.80 -1.54
C GLU A 69 -21.70 18.11 -0.39
N ASN A 70 -22.63 19.05 -0.59
CA ASN A 70 -23.68 19.45 0.38
C ASN A 70 -25.02 18.82 0.05
#